data_AF-A0A7C5U6X0-F1
#
_entry.id   AF-A0A7C5U6X0-F1
#
_cell.length_a   1.000
_cell.length_b   1.000
_cell.length_c   1.000
_cell.angle_alpha   90.00
_cell.angle_beta   90.00
_cell.angle_gamma   90.00
#
_symmetry.space_group_name_H-M   'P 1'
#
loop_
_entity.id
_entity.type
_entity.pdbx_description
1 polymer ?
#
loop_
_entity_poly.entity_id
_entity_poly.type
_entity_poly.pdbx_seq_one_letter_code
_entity_poly.pdbx_strand_id
1 'polypeptide(L)'
;MSYREPIVVVLGHVDHGKCVAPRTIIATENGDYTAAEVFKKFSHQSPYKKIPDGVVVQPKTPPQLLGLDTSSYSPAVLLWRRKAPRNMTRINVSGGDEIETTPEHPYLVGRPNGVFVPSRASSLSPGDRVLAANNKQFTVKKVEQIEIIRPNYEWVYDFTVPPSHHFLAHDVFLHNTSLLDKMRGTLVASREAGGITQHIGATIFPVKAVEETCKLLLGELKVKLEIPGLLFIDTPGHAAFSNLRRRGGSVADMAILVVDIMKGVQEQTKESIQLLRSRKTPFIVAANKIDMINGWKPLTNAPFTKTYSMQQKAVAEDLDNRIYNLIGDLSFLGFKSDLYTRIRSFADTVAIVPVSAKTGEGIPDLLLLLLGLAQQFMKKQLVRKEDRGAAVILEIVEEEGLGATANVLVHSGFLRVGDRIAFLSKKGPTISKIKALLMPKPLEEIRDPKDQLKNVNEIRAAAGVKLVAEGLE
;
A
#
# COMPACT_ATOMS: atom_id res chain seq x y z
N MET A 1 -6.85 29.46 -13.16
CA MET A 1 -7.66 28.28 -12.79
C MET A 1 -6.90 27.51 -11.71
N SER A 2 -7.59 27.02 -10.69
CA SER A 2 -6.99 26.16 -9.65
C SER A 2 -7.35 24.70 -9.93
N TYR A 3 -6.40 23.79 -9.74
CA TYR A 3 -6.59 22.35 -9.97
C TYR A 3 -6.60 21.60 -8.64
N ARG A 4 -7.33 20.48 -8.57
CA ARG A 4 -7.19 19.48 -7.50
C ARG A 4 -6.13 18.45 -7.90
N GLU A 5 -5.64 17.74 -6.90
CA GLU A 5 -4.81 16.55 -7.07
C GLU A 5 -5.61 15.49 -7.86
N PRO A 6 -5.01 14.84 -8.87
CA PRO A 6 -5.58 13.63 -9.44
C PRO A 6 -5.59 12.53 -8.38
N ILE A 7 -6.69 11.79 -8.34
CA ILE A 7 -6.88 10.65 -7.46
C ILE A 7 -6.28 9.43 -8.18
N VAL A 8 -5.22 8.88 -7.61
CA VAL A 8 -4.48 7.73 -8.11
C VAL A 8 -4.78 6.52 -7.24
N VAL A 9 -5.23 5.43 -7.85
CA VAL A 9 -5.40 4.15 -7.15
C VAL A 9 -4.28 3.18 -7.50
N VAL A 10 -3.73 2.48 -6.51
CA VAL A 10 -2.74 1.43 -6.73
C VAL A 10 -3.45 0.08 -6.76
N LEU A 11 -3.43 -0.55 -7.93
CA LEU A 11 -4.02 -1.87 -8.20
C LEU A 11 -2.91 -2.84 -8.54
N GLY A 12 -3.12 -4.14 -8.40
CA GLY A 12 -2.19 -5.14 -8.94
C GLY A 12 -1.82 -6.23 -7.96
N HIS A 13 -0.82 -7.01 -8.34
CA HIS A 13 -0.39 -8.21 -7.62
C HIS A 13 0.22 -7.80 -6.28
N VAL A 14 -0.58 -7.83 -5.21
CA VAL A 14 -0.01 -7.89 -3.85
C VAL A 14 0.60 -9.24 -3.74
N ASP A 15 1.93 -9.35 -3.71
CA ASP A 15 2.59 -10.61 -3.44
C ASP A 15 2.10 -11.26 -2.15
N HIS A 16 1.14 -12.16 -2.30
CA HIS A 16 1.34 -13.59 -2.14
C HIS A 16 2.77 -13.94 -1.73
N GLY A 17 3.00 -14.07 -0.42
CA GLY A 17 4.28 -14.53 0.09
C GLY A 17 4.85 -13.74 1.26
N LYS A 18 4.03 -13.12 2.10
CA LYS A 18 4.44 -12.65 3.44
C LYS A 18 3.64 -13.41 4.49
N CYS A 19 3.74 -14.72 4.41
CA CYS A 19 3.00 -15.60 5.29
C CYS A 19 3.92 -16.15 6.37
N VAL A 20 3.31 -16.47 7.50
CA VAL A 20 3.93 -17.12 8.63
C VAL A 20 3.46 -18.57 8.70
N ALA A 21 4.26 -19.42 9.32
CA ALA A 21 3.89 -20.81 9.57
C ALA A 21 2.67 -20.92 10.52
N PRO A 22 1.94 -22.05 10.50
CA PRO A 22 0.78 -22.26 11.38
C PRO A 22 1.08 -22.04 12.85
N ARG A 23 2.27 -22.47 13.29
CA ARG A 23 2.71 -22.44 14.68
C ARG A 23 3.26 -21.09 15.13
N THR A 24 3.34 -20.11 14.23
CA THR A 24 3.86 -18.80 14.56
C THR A 24 3.00 -18.12 15.62
N ILE A 25 3.56 -17.81 16.78
CA ILE A 25 2.83 -17.13 17.86
C ILE A 25 2.58 -15.68 17.45
N ILE A 26 1.34 -15.24 17.52
CA ILE A 26 0.86 -13.90 17.21
C ILE A 26 0.39 -13.24 18.50
N ALA A 27 0.93 -12.06 18.80
CA ALA A 27 0.52 -11.30 19.98
C ALA A 27 -0.83 -10.61 19.74
N THR A 28 -1.81 -10.90 20.59
CA THR A 28 -3.15 -10.32 20.53
C THR A 28 -3.55 -9.69 21.85
N GLU A 29 -4.58 -8.83 21.85
CA GLU A 29 -5.08 -8.20 23.08
C GLU A 29 -5.52 -9.21 24.16
N ASN A 30 -5.95 -10.40 23.72
CA ASN A 30 -6.53 -11.45 24.57
C ASN A 30 -5.56 -12.61 24.79
N GLY A 31 -4.26 -12.33 24.74
CA GLY A 31 -3.18 -13.30 24.88
C GLY A 31 -2.60 -13.77 23.55
N ASP A 32 -1.57 -14.59 23.64
CA ASP A 32 -0.81 -15.06 22.48
C ASP A 32 -1.43 -16.32 21.91
N TYR A 33 -1.62 -16.35 20.58
CA TYR A 33 -2.20 -17.48 19.86
C TYR A 33 -1.33 -17.82 18.66
N THR A 34 -1.29 -19.09 18.27
CA THR A 34 -0.66 -19.44 16.99
C THR A 34 -1.45 -18.86 15.82
N ALA A 35 -0.78 -18.61 14.69
CA ALA A 35 -1.41 -18.02 13.51
C ALA A 35 -2.61 -18.87 13.01
N ALA A 36 -2.51 -20.20 13.13
CA ALA A 36 -3.61 -21.11 12.83
C ALA A 36 -4.79 -20.98 13.82
N GLU A 37 -4.52 -20.77 15.11
CA GLU A 37 -5.56 -20.55 16.13
C GLU A 37 -6.25 -19.20 15.94
N VAL A 38 -5.51 -18.13 15.65
CA VAL A 38 -6.09 -16.83 15.29
C VAL A 38 -7.04 -17.02 14.10
N PHE A 39 -6.58 -17.64 13.02
CA PHE A 39 -7.45 -17.89 11.87
C PHE A 39 -8.68 -18.71 12.25
N LYS A 40 -8.52 -19.81 13.01
CA LYS A 40 -9.63 -20.70 13.38
C LYS A 40 -10.66 -19.99 14.28
N LYS A 41 -10.20 -19.27 15.31
CA LYS A 41 -11.04 -18.59 16.31
C LYS A 41 -11.86 -17.47 15.68
N PHE A 42 -11.24 -16.66 14.83
CA PHE A 42 -11.84 -15.46 14.28
C PHE A 42 -12.47 -15.67 12.90
N SER A 43 -12.42 -16.89 12.34
CA SER A 43 -13.10 -17.22 11.08
C SER A 43 -14.51 -17.78 11.24
N HIS A 44 -14.90 -18.21 12.45
CA HIS A 44 -16.19 -18.86 12.66
C HIS A 44 -17.35 -17.93 12.28
N GLN A 45 -18.28 -18.42 11.46
CA GLN A 45 -19.45 -17.69 10.96
C GLN A 45 -19.15 -16.34 10.30
N SER A 46 -17.90 -16.11 9.88
CA SER A 46 -17.46 -14.88 9.23
C SER A 46 -17.49 -15.03 7.70
N PRO A 47 -17.79 -13.96 6.94
CA PRO A 47 -17.73 -13.99 5.49
C PRO A 47 -16.35 -14.45 5.00
N TYR A 48 -16.32 -15.42 4.09
CA TYR A 48 -15.08 -15.88 3.48
C TYR A 48 -15.17 -15.88 1.95
N LYS A 49 -14.03 -15.67 1.30
CA LYS A 49 -13.87 -15.76 -0.16
C LYS A 49 -12.81 -16.81 -0.48
N LYS A 50 -13.15 -17.75 -1.36
CA LYS A 50 -12.17 -18.71 -1.91
C LYS A 50 -11.24 -18.00 -2.88
N ILE A 51 -9.95 -18.32 -2.79
CA ILE A 51 -8.91 -17.88 -3.72
C ILE A 51 -8.20 -19.12 -4.28
N PRO A 52 -7.46 -19.03 -5.40
CA PRO A 52 -6.92 -20.21 -6.09
C PRO A 52 -6.09 -21.14 -5.21
N ASP A 53 -5.41 -20.62 -4.20
CA ASP A 53 -4.54 -21.36 -3.31
C ASP A 53 -4.97 -21.29 -1.84
N GLY A 54 -6.23 -20.97 -1.53
CA GLY A 54 -6.69 -20.90 -0.15
C GLY A 54 -7.99 -20.14 0.08
N VAL A 55 -8.06 -19.46 1.23
CA VAL A 55 -9.23 -18.71 1.66
C VAL A 55 -8.81 -17.41 2.33
N VAL A 56 -9.67 -16.41 2.22
CA VAL A 56 -9.63 -15.20 3.01
C VAL A 56 -10.90 -15.06 3.81
N VAL A 57 -10.76 -14.60 5.04
CA VAL A 57 -11.89 -14.36 5.94
C VAL A 57 -11.87 -12.90 6.36
N GLN A 58 -13.04 -12.25 6.27
CA GLN A 58 -13.30 -10.96 6.88
C GLN A 58 -13.98 -11.22 8.23
N PRO A 59 -13.24 -11.21 9.34
CA PRO A 59 -13.79 -11.53 10.65
C PRO A 59 -14.89 -10.52 11.03
N LYS A 60 -16.02 -11.02 11.53
CA LYS A 60 -17.08 -10.14 12.08
C LYS A 60 -16.60 -9.34 13.29
N THR A 61 -15.73 -9.95 14.08
CA THR A 61 -15.05 -9.34 15.22
C THR A 61 -13.54 -9.51 14.98
N PRO A 62 -12.86 -8.51 14.41
CA PRO A 62 -11.44 -8.62 14.08
C PRO A 62 -10.58 -8.90 15.31
N PRO A 63 -9.59 -9.82 15.24
CA PRO A 63 -8.59 -9.93 16.30
C PRO A 63 -7.77 -8.65 16.37
N GLN A 64 -7.56 -8.15 17.58
CA GLN A 64 -6.72 -6.99 17.83
C GLN A 64 -5.27 -7.45 18.02
N LEU A 65 -4.39 -7.08 17.09
CA LEU A 65 -2.98 -7.50 17.06
C LEU A 65 -2.08 -6.38 17.59
N LEU A 66 -1.05 -6.73 18.35
CA LEU A 66 -0.16 -5.74 18.96
C LEU A 66 0.62 -4.97 17.90
N GLY A 67 0.55 -3.63 17.98
CA GLY A 67 1.17 -2.70 17.05
C GLY A 67 2.65 -2.44 17.34
N LEU A 68 3.28 -1.66 16.45
CA LEU A 68 4.69 -1.27 16.56
C LEU A 68 5.02 -0.56 17.86
N ASP A 69 4.16 0.32 18.34
CA ASP A 69 4.38 1.12 19.55
C ASP A 69 4.27 0.34 20.86
N THR A 70 4.14 -1.00 20.76
CA THR A 70 4.10 -1.97 21.86
C THR A 70 3.00 -1.72 22.91
N SER A 71 2.10 -0.77 22.64
CA SER A 71 1.13 -0.24 23.60
C SER A 71 -0.27 -0.12 22.99
N SER A 72 -0.37 -0.01 21.67
CA SER A 72 -1.63 -0.03 20.93
C SER A 72 -1.89 -1.40 20.27
N TYR A 73 -3.16 -1.72 20.08
CA TYR A 73 -3.59 -2.83 19.26
C TYR A 73 -4.32 -2.33 18.02
N SER A 74 -4.17 -3.04 16.91
CA SER A 74 -4.81 -2.72 15.64
C SER A 74 -5.61 -3.92 15.13
N PRO A 75 -6.80 -3.70 14.54
CA PRO A 75 -7.65 -4.79 14.09
C PRO A 75 -7.06 -5.48 12.84
N ALA A 76 -6.94 -6.81 12.89
CA ALA A 76 -6.67 -7.62 11.71
C ALA A 76 -7.96 -7.79 10.90
N VAL A 77 -8.22 -6.83 10.01
CA VAL A 77 -9.45 -6.75 9.20
C VAL A 77 -9.59 -7.87 8.18
N LEU A 78 -8.51 -8.59 7.87
CA LEU A 78 -8.55 -9.83 7.09
C LEU A 78 -7.56 -10.87 7.61
N LEU A 79 -8.01 -12.13 7.55
CA LEU A 79 -7.24 -13.31 7.90
C LEU A 79 -7.05 -14.17 6.65
N TRP A 80 -5.80 -14.55 6.39
CA TRP A 80 -5.44 -15.32 5.21
C TRP A 80 -5.03 -16.74 5.62
N ARG A 81 -5.50 -17.74 4.86
CA ARG A 81 -4.97 -19.10 4.92
C ARG A 81 -4.70 -19.58 3.51
N ARG A 82 -3.44 -19.89 3.22
CA ARG A 82 -2.95 -20.17 1.87
C ARG A 82 -2.10 -21.41 1.83
N LYS A 83 -2.03 -22.08 0.68
CA LYS A 83 -1.24 -23.29 0.53
C LYS A 83 0.23 -22.95 0.71
N ALA A 84 0.93 -23.73 1.53
CA ALA A 84 2.33 -23.51 1.83
C ALA A 84 3.17 -23.58 0.54
N PRO A 85 4.14 -22.67 0.35
CA PRO A 85 5.04 -22.71 -0.79
C PRO A 85 6.00 -23.91 -0.70
N ARG A 86 6.74 -24.19 -1.78
CA ARG A 86 7.74 -25.28 -1.79
C ARG A 86 8.82 -25.10 -0.71
N ASN A 87 9.22 -23.85 -0.46
CA ASN A 87 10.28 -23.51 0.49
C ASN A 87 9.81 -22.40 1.43
N MET A 88 10.16 -22.52 2.71
CA MET A 88 10.05 -21.50 3.75
C MET A 88 11.45 -21.17 4.28
N THR A 89 11.59 -20.04 4.95
CA THR A 89 12.80 -19.63 5.65
C THR A 89 12.54 -19.74 7.15
N ARG A 90 13.33 -20.59 7.83
CA ARG A 90 13.35 -20.71 9.28
C ARG A 90 14.46 -19.85 9.84
N ILE A 91 14.14 -19.00 10.80
CA ILE A 91 15.07 -18.06 11.43
C ILE A 91 15.04 -18.32 12.93
N ASN A 92 16.17 -18.71 13.49
CA ASN A 92 16.37 -18.80 14.93
C ASN A 92 16.96 -17.48 15.40
N VAL A 93 16.35 -16.89 16.42
CA VAL A 93 16.82 -15.64 17.01
C VAL A 93 17.19 -15.83 18.48
N SER A 94 18.08 -14.98 18.98
CA SER A 94 18.53 -15.01 20.36
C SER A 94 17.35 -14.89 21.31
N GLY A 95 17.30 -15.77 22.30
CA GLY A 95 16.13 -15.95 23.17
C GLY A 95 15.40 -17.26 22.92
N GLY A 96 15.77 -18.02 21.88
CA GLY A 96 15.26 -19.37 21.61
C GLY A 96 14.05 -19.40 20.68
N ASP A 97 13.58 -18.24 20.21
CA ASP A 97 12.44 -18.17 19.29
C ASP A 97 12.81 -18.60 17.88
N GLU A 98 11.93 -19.42 17.30
CA GLU A 98 12.03 -19.90 15.93
C GLU A 98 10.88 -19.34 15.11
N ILE A 99 11.21 -18.64 14.03
CA ILE A 99 10.22 -18.01 13.17
C ILE A 99 10.36 -18.56 11.76
N GLU A 100 9.30 -19.21 11.30
CA GLU A 100 9.18 -19.68 9.93
C GLU A 100 8.31 -18.73 9.12
N THR A 101 8.92 -18.13 8.10
CA THR A 101 8.23 -17.23 7.17
C THR A 101 8.52 -17.61 5.74
N THR A 102 7.70 -17.10 4.83
CA THR A 102 8.01 -17.13 3.41
C THR A 102 9.31 -16.35 3.14
N PRO A 103 10.13 -16.75 2.14
CA PRO A 103 11.44 -16.10 1.89
C PRO A 103 11.41 -14.58 1.65
N GLU A 104 10.26 -14.06 1.23
CA GLU A 104 10.01 -12.65 0.93
C GLU A 104 9.58 -11.81 2.15
N HIS A 105 9.33 -12.46 3.29
CA HIS A 105 8.82 -11.79 4.48
C HIS A 105 9.86 -10.81 5.03
N PRO A 106 9.56 -9.51 5.20
CA PRO A 106 10.55 -8.55 5.68
C PRO A 106 10.56 -8.45 7.20
N TYR A 107 11.77 -8.45 7.74
CA TYR A 107 12.14 -8.22 9.13
C TYR A 107 12.74 -6.83 9.25
N LEU A 108 12.43 -6.10 10.32
CA LEU A 108 13.08 -4.82 10.62
C LEU A 108 14.48 -5.08 11.18
N VAL A 109 15.54 -4.84 10.40
CA VAL A 109 16.92 -5.09 10.80
C VAL A 109 17.63 -3.80 11.21
N GLY A 110 18.14 -3.76 12.44
CA GLY A 110 18.91 -2.66 12.99
C GLY A 110 20.29 -2.56 12.35
N ARG A 111 20.64 -1.35 11.91
CA ARG A 111 21.96 -0.99 11.39
C ARG A 111 22.82 -0.33 12.47
N PRO A 112 24.16 -0.28 12.32
CA PRO A 112 25.06 0.30 13.32
C PRO A 112 24.77 1.75 13.70
N ASN A 113 24.11 2.51 12.80
CA ASN A 113 23.70 3.89 13.02
C ASN A 113 22.37 4.02 13.80
N GLY A 114 21.83 2.94 14.35
CA GLY A 114 20.57 2.93 15.11
C GLY A 114 19.30 2.93 14.25
N VAL A 115 19.43 2.91 12.92
CA VAL A 115 18.28 2.87 12.00
C VAL A 115 17.85 1.43 11.73
N PHE A 116 16.55 1.17 11.79
CA PHE A 116 15.97 -0.12 11.38
C PHE A 116 15.53 -0.05 9.91
N VAL A 117 15.96 -1.04 9.12
CA VAL A 117 15.60 -1.15 7.70
C VAL A 117 14.94 -2.50 7.40
N PRO A 118 13.85 -2.54 6.62
CA PRO A 118 13.24 -3.79 6.19
C PRO A 118 14.22 -4.65 5.37
N SER A 119 14.45 -5.89 5.78
CA SER A 119 15.26 -6.89 5.07
C SER A 119 14.49 -8.21 4.97
N ARG A 120 14.51 -8.86 3.80
CA ARG A 120 13.76 -10.11 3.59
C ARG A 120 14.36 -11.26 4.41
N ALA A 121 13.53 -12.22 4.82
CA ALA A 121 13.94 -13.43 5.50
C ALA A 121 15.11 -14.13 4.77
N SER A 122 14.99 -14.26 3.44
CA SER A 122 16.03 -14.82 2.57
C SER A 122 17.33 -14.03 2.47
N SER A 123 17.33 -12.76 2.86
CA SER A 123 18.49 -11.86 2.83
C SER A 123 19.14 -11.67 4.20
N LEU A 124 18.56 -12.23 5.27
CA LEU A 124 19.17 -12.17 6.59
C LEU A 124 20.43 -13.04 6.63
N SER A 125 21.32 -12.74 7.57
CA SER A 125 22.49 -13.54 7.91
C SER A 125 22.62 -13.71 9.42
N PRO A 126 23.22 -14.82 9.91
CA PRO A 126 23.61 -14.92 11.30
C PRO A 126 24.42 -13.70 11.74
N GLY A 127 23.99 -13.06 12.83
CA GLY A 127 24.55 -11.80 13.30
C GLY A 127 23.66 -10.58 13.08
N ASP A 128 22.72 -10.64 12.13
CA ASP A 128 21.76 -9.55 11.93
C ASP A 128 20.91 -9.32 13.18
N ARG A 129 20.52 -8.06 13.39
CA ARG A 129 19.79 -7.62 14.58
C ARG A 129 18.36 -7.29 14.19
N VAL A 130 17.40 -8.16 14.48
CA VAL A 130 15.98 -7.92 14.15
C VAL A 130 15.27 -7.21 15.31
N LEU A 131 14.39 -6.26 14.96
CA LEU A 131 13.56 -5.55 15.93
C LEU A 131 12.54 -6.51 16.53
N ALA A 132 12.50 -6.52 17.85
CA ALA A 132 11.59 -7.31 18.63
C ALA A 132 10.88 -6.46 19.69
N ALA A 133 9.87 -7.01 20.34
CA ALA A 133 9.23 -6.43 21.51
C ALA A 133 8.90 -7.53 22.51
N ASN A 134 9.31 -7.34 23.76
CA ASN A 134 8.94 -8.22 24.88
C ASN A 134 8.47 -7.35 26.04
N ASN A 135 7.44 -7.76 26.77
CA ASN A 135 6.84 -7.02 27.90
C ASN A 135 6.54 -5.55 27.55
N LYS A 136 6.05 -5.32 26.33
CA LYS A 136 5.73 -4.00 25.78
C LYS A 136 6.92 -3.04 25.67
N GLN A 137 8.16 -3.55 25.64
CA GLN A 137 9.37 -2.77 25.40
C GLN A 137 10.07 -3.26 24.13
N PHE A 138 10.54 -2.31 23.32
CA PHE A 138 11.38 -2.63 22.17
C PHE A 138 12.67 -3.30 22.62
N THR A 139 12.99 -4.40 21.95
CA THR A 139 14.24 -5.13 22.11
C THR A 139 14.82 -5.44 20.74
N VAL A 140 16.02 -6.01 20.73
CA VAL A 140 16.67 -6.47 19.51
C VAL A 140 17.06 -7.91 19.74
N LYS A 141 16.60 -8.81 18.87
CA LYS A 141 17.04 -10.20 18.86
C LYS A 141 18.07 -10.40 17.76
N LYS A 142 19.16 -11.08 18.05
CA LYS A 142 20.22 -11.42 17.09
C LYS A 142 19.80 -12.66 16.33
N VAL A 143 19.92 -12.67 15.02
CA VAL A 143 19.74 -13.87 14.20
C VAL A 143 20.90 -14.82 14.47
N GLU A 144 20.60 -16.03 14.93
CA GLU A 144 21.60 -17.06 15.25
C GLU A 144 21.78 -18.03 14.09
N GLN A 145 20.69 -18.40 13.43
CA GLN A 145 20.69 -19.36 12.33
C GLN A 145 19.56 -19.08 11.35
N ILE A 146 19.81 -19.40 10.08
CA ILE A 146 18.84 -19.27 8.99
C ILE A 146 18.90 -20.51 8.13
N GLU A 147 17.75 -21.11 7.85
CA GLU A 147 17.65 -22.32 7.03
C GLU A 147 16.51 -22.20 6.01
N ILE A 148 16.76 -22.70 4.80
CA ILE A 148 15.69 -22.92 3.82
C ILE A 148 15.12 -24.31 4.07
N ILE A 149 13.85 -24.38 4.44
CA ILE A 149 13.16 -25.62 4.77
C ILE A 149 12.05 -25.90 3.77
N ARG A 150 11.64 -27.16 3.66
CA ARG A 150 10.37 -27.54 3.04
C ARG A 150 9.31 -27.65 4.13
N PRO A 151 8.18 -26.93 4.04
CA PRO A 151 7.17 -26.99 5.07
C PRO A 151 6.53 -28.38 5.13
N ASN A 152 6.38 -28.91 6.35
CA ASN A 152 5.65 -30.15 6.62
C ASN A 152 4.16 -29.91 6.92
N TYR A 153 3.69 -28.69 6.68
CA TYR A 153 2.30 -28.25 6.86
C TYR A 153 1.72 -27.78 5.52
N GLU A 154 0.40 -27.97 5.36
CA GLU A 154 -0.30 -27.62 4.13
C GLU A 154 -0.55 -26.12 4.00
N TRP A 155 -0.70 -25.40 5.11
CA TRP A 155 -1.19 -24.02 5.13
C TRP A 155 -0.19 -23.05 5.75
N VAL A 156 -0.14 -21.83 5.23
CA VAL A 156 0.52 -20.66 5.80
C VAL A 156 -0.50 -19.53 5.98
N TYR A 157 -0.20 -18.60 6.88
CA TYR A 157 -1.14 -17.60 7.34
C TYR A 157 -0.59 -16.18 7.17
N ASP A 158 -1.46 -15.21 6.98
CA ASP A 158 -1.11 -13.79 6.95
C ASP A 158 -2.26 -12.99 7.57
N PHE A 159 -1.96 -11.77 8.02
CA PHE A 159 -2.90 -10.89 8.70
C PHE A 159 -2.79 -9.48 8.12
N THR A 160 -3.92 -8.95 7.64
CA THR A 160 -3.96 -7.55 7.18
C THR A 160 -4.34 -6.65 8.33
N VAL A 161 -3.38 -5.85 8.79
CA VAL A 161 -3.52 -4.91 9.92
C VAL A 161 -3.32 -3.47 9.44
N PRO A 162 -4.36 -2.75 8.98
CA PRO A 162 -4.25 -1.34 8.65
C PRO A 162 -4.04 -0.48 9.91
N PRO A 163 -3.38 0.70 9.81
CA PRO A 163 -2.71 1.27 8.64
C PRO A 163 -1.22 0.87 8.53
N SER A 164 -0.66 0.27 9.58
CA SER A 164 0.77 0.00 9.70
C SER A 164 1.21 -1.22 8.89
N HIS A 165 0.30 -2.16 8.63
CA HIS A 165 0.58 -3.45 7.99
C HIS A 165 1.63 -4.29 8.73
N HIS A 166 1.78 -4.08 10.03
CA HIS A 166 2.73 -4.81 10.87
C HIS A 166 1.99 -5.63 11.93
N PHE A 167 2.60 -6.71 12.37
CA PHE A 167 2.18 -7.43 13.57
C PHE A 167 3.39 -8.10 14.23
N LEU A 168 3.27 -8.40 15.52
CA LEU A 168 4.30 -9.08 16.29
C LEU A 168 4.13 -10.60 16.16
N ALA A 169 5.19 -11.29 15.75
CA ALA A 169 5.24 -12.73 15.61
C ALA A 169 6.44 -13.31 16.38
N HIS A 170 6.20 -14.12 17.41
CA HIS A 170 7.22 -14.55 18.39
C HIS A 170 8.10 -13.38 18.85
N ASP A 171 7.46 -12.32 19.31
CA ASP A 171 8.11 -11.06 19.70
C ASP A 171 8.87 -10.32 18.59
N VAL A 172 8.84 -10.75 17.32
CA VAL A 172 9.56 -10.06 16.23
C VAL A 172 8.59 -9.31 15.34
N PHE A 173 8.93 -8.08 14.99
CA PHE A 173 8.09 -7.27 14.09
C PHE A 173 8.21 -7.73 12.64
N LEU A 174 7.05 -8.05 12.08
CA LEU A 174 6.86 -8.48 10.70
C LEU A 174 6.12 -7.40 9.92
N HIS A 175 6.56 -7.07 8.70
CA HIS A 175 6.03 -5.95 7.90
C HIS A 175 5.45 -6.41 6.56
N ASN A 176 4.25 -5.94 6.19
CA ASN A 176 3.74 -6.07 4.83
C ASN A 176 4.03 -4.80 3.98
N THR A 177 5.28 -4.61 3.49
CA THR A 177 5.64 -3.42 2.68
C THR A 177 4.94 -3.36 1.32
N SER A 178 4.21 -2.27 1.06
CA SER A 178 3.57 -1.95 -0.23
C SER A 178 4.41 -0.96 -1.06
N LEU A 179 4.13 -0.87 -2.37
CA LEU A 179 4.70 0.18 -3.23
C LEU A 179 4.37 1.58 -2.67
N LEU A 180 3.17 1.76 -2.14
CA LEU A 180 2.73 3.03 -1.56
C LEU A 180 3.56 3.40 -0.32
N ASP A 181 3.88 2.43 0.56
CA ASP A 181 4.75 2.64 1.72
C ASP A 181 6.14 3.11 1.29
N LYS A 182 6.70 2.49 0.25
CA LYS A 182 8.01 2.88 -0.24
C LYS A 182 7.98 4.27 -0.87
N MET A 183 6.97 4.60 -1.67
CA MET A 183 6.85 5.94 -2.24
C MET A 183 6.71 7.00 -1.13
N ARG A 184 5.92 6.73 -0.08
CA ARG A 184 5.85 7.59 1.12
C ARG A 184 7.23 7.77 1.75
N GLY A 185 7.94 6.68 2.04
CA GLY A 185 9.27 6.72 2.65
C GLY A 185 10.30 7.48 1.82
N THR A 186 10.29 7.32 0.49
CA THR A 186 11.19 8.05 -0.42
C THR A 186 10.90 9.55 -0.40
N LEU A 187 9.63 9.96 -0.38
CA LEU A 187 9.26 11.38 -0.29
C LEU A 187 9.57 11.98 1.08
N VAL A 188 9.35 11.24 2.18
CA VAL A 188 9.73 11.70 3.54
C VAL A 188 11.24 11.84 3.64
N ALA A 189 12.03 10.90 3.14
CA ALA A 189 13.49 10.98 3.20
C ALA A 189 14.06 12.18 2.42
N SER A 190 13.33 12.71 1.43
CA SER A 190 13.70 13.91 0.67
C SER A 190 13.41 15.24 1.38
N ARG A 191 12.76 15.23 2.56
CA ARG A 191 12.33 16.42 3.32
C ARG A 191 12.51 16.24 4.84
N GLU A 192 12.65 17.31 5.60
CA GLU A 192 12.27 17.27 7.02
C GLU A 192 10.74 17.11 7.11
N ALA A 193 10.27 16.15 7.91
CA ALA A 193 8.92 15.64 8.26
C ALA A 193 7.60 16.24 7.71
N GLY A 194 7.54 17.49 7.24
CA GLY A 194 6.29 18.28 7.13
C GLY A 194 5.62 18.37 5.74
N GLY A 195 5.84 17.44 4.82
CA GLY A 195 5.34 17.56 3.44
C GLY A 195 4.12 16.71 3.08
N ILE A 196 4.10 15.45 3.49
CA ILE A 196 3.08 14.50 3.08
C ILE A 196 1.88 14.63 4.01
N THR A 197 0.71 14.95 3.47
CA THR A 197 -0.53 14.98 4.27
C THR A 197 -1.18 13.60 4.22
N GLN A 198 -1.26 12.93 5.36
CA GLN A 198 -2.08 11.73 5.51
C GLN A 198 -3.56 12.13 5.61
N HIS A 199 -4.38 11.46 4.84
CA HIS A 199 -5.83 11.53 4.89
C HIS A 199 -6.38 10.19 5.34
N ILE A 200 -7.64 10.15 5.72
CA ILE A 200 -8.31 8.89 6.05
C ILE A 200 -8.39 8.01 4.79
N GLY A 201 -7.64 6.91 4.76
CA GLY A 201 -7.57 5.98 3.63
C GLY A 201 -6.91 6.53 2.36
N ALA A 202 -6.18 7.64 2.47
CA ALA A 202 -5.51 8.27 1.33
C ALA A 202 -4.24 9.04 1.77
N THR A 203 -3.35 9.32 0.83
CA THR A 203 -2.14 10.11 1.09
C THR A 203 -1.94 11.15 -0.02
N ILE A 204 -1.73 12.41 0.35
CA ILE A 204 -1.37 13.47 -0.60
C ILE A 204 0.14 13.59 -0.70
N PHE A 205 0.62 13.57 -1.94
CA PHE A 205 2.01 13.77 -2.32
C PHE A 205 2.08 15.15 -3.01
N PRO A 206 2.49 16.21 -2.31
CA PRO A 206 2.50 17.54 -2.90
C PRO A 206 3.52 17.64 -4.03
N VAL A 207 3.25 18.51 -5.00
CA VAL A 207 4.11 18.72 -6.17
C VAL A 207 5.56 19.00 -5.79
N LYS A 208 5.80 19.82 -4.76
CA LYS A 208 7.15 20.14 -4.26
C LYS A 208 7.92 18.92 -3.77
N ALA A 209 7.25 17.98 -3.12
CA ALA A 209 7.89 16.75 -2.64
C ALA A 209 8.22 15.80 -3.81
N VAL A 210 7.33 15.76 -4.82
CA VAL A 210 7.58 15.02 -6.06
C VAL A 210 8.74 15.63 -6.85
N GLU A 211 8.79 16.96 -6.99
CA GLU A 211 9.88 17.69 -7.65
C GLU A 211 11.25 17.37 -7.03
N GLU A 212 11.36 17.43 -5.70
CA GLU A 212 12.63 17.13 -5.02
C GLU A 212 13.02 15.65 -5.19
N THR A 213 12.06 14.73 -5.09
CA THR A 213 12.29 13.30 -5.36
C THR A 213 12.77 13.06 -6.80
N CYS A 214 12.26 13.84 -7.74
CA CYS A 214 12.55 13.71 -9.17
C CYS A 214 13.72 14.61 -9.63
N LYS A 215 14.42 15.28 -8.73
CA LYS A 215 15.49 16.25 -9.06
C LYS A 215 16.58 15.67 -9.96
N LEU A 216 16.95 14.40 -9.75
CA LEU A 216 17.93 13.69 -10.59
C LEU A 216 17.44 13.44 -12.02
N LEU A 217 16.13 13.40 -12.26
CA LEU A 217 15.52 13.24 -13.58
C LEU A 217 15.25 14.60 -14.25
N LEU A 218 14.79 15.58 -13.47
CA LEU A 218 14.44 16.89 -13.97
C LEU A 218 15.68 17.71 -14.36
N GLY A 219 16.84 17.48 -13.73
CA GLY A 219 18.03 18.28 -14.00
C GLY A 219 17.75 19.78 -13.82
N GLU A 220 18.14 20.61 -14.80
CA GLU A 220 17.78 22.03 -14.87
C GLU A 220 16.45 22.30 -15.61
N LEU A 221 15.75 21.27 -16.11
CA LEU A 221 14.49 21.46 -16.82
C LEU A 221 13.43 22.00 -15.86
N LYS A 222 13.04 23.26 -16.10
CA LYS A 222 11.88 23.91 -15.50
C LYS A 222 10.60 23.34 -16.10
N VAL A 223 10.28 22.08 -15.82
CA VAL A 223 8.94 21.55 -16.10
C VAL A 223 7.97 22.31 -15.20
N LYS A 224 7.16 23.19 -15.79
CA LYS A 224 6.15 23.93 -15.03
C LYS A 224 5.01 22.98 -14.67
N LEU A 225 5.01 22.53 -13.43
CA LEU A 225 3.94 21.71 -12.87
C LEU A 225 2.86 22.64 -12.29
N GLU A 226 1.67 22.58 -12.86
CA GLU A 226 0.52 23.40 -12.48
C GLU A 226 -0.44 22.68 -11.52
N ILE A 227 -0.42 21.34 -11.52
CA ILE A 227 -1.22 20.52 -10.60
C ILE A 227 -0.55 20.47 -9.22
N PRO A 228 -1.33 20.51 -8.12
CA PRO A 228 -0.80 20.71 -6.76
C PRO A 228 -0.07 19.50 -6.17
N GLY A 229 -0.21 18.32 -6.78
CA GLY A 229 0.35 17.07 -6.28
C GLY A 229 -0.38 15.86 -6.85
N LEU A 230 -0.33 14.73 -6.13
CA LEU A 230 -1.06 13.49 -6.40
C LEU A 230 -1.75 13.03 -5.11
N LEU A 231 -2.99 12.55 -5.18
CA LEU A 231 -3.66 11.90 -4.04
C LEU A 231 -3.72 10.39 -4.30
N PHE A 232 -3.03 9.60 -3.49
CA PHE A 232 -3.08 8.15 -3.55
C PHE A 232 -4.17 7.61 -2.63
N ILE A 233 -5.00 6.68 -3.11
CA ILE A 233 -5.90 5.92 -2.24
C ILE A 233 -5.13 4.72 -1.69
N ASP A 234 -5.14 4.56 -0.37
CA ASP A 234 -4.57 3.41 0.32
C ASP A 234 -5.54 2.23 0.22
N THR A 235 -5.69 1.68 -1.00
CA THR A 235 -6.50 0.49 -1.21
C THR A 235 -5.67 -0.74 -0.90
N PRO A 236 -6.03 -1.54 0.13
CA PRO A 236 -5.34 -2.80 0.38
C PRO A 236 -5.53 -3.74 -0.82
N GLY A 237 -4.43 -4.26 -1.37
CA GLY A 237 -4.44 -4.76 -2.74
C GLY A 237 -4.89 -6.21 -2.93
N HIS A 238 -5.30 -6.95 -1.89
CA HIS A 238 -5.65 -8.36 -2.05
C HIS A 238 -7.10 -8.57 -2.54
N ALA A 239 -7.35 -9.58 -3.38
CA ALA A 239 -8.66 -10.04 -3.91
C ALA A 239 -9.91 -9.86 -3.00
N ALA A 240 -9.78 -9.96 -1.68
CA ALA A 240 -10.85 -9.73 -0.70
C ALA A 240 -11.39 -8.28 -0.68
N PHE A 241 -10.54 -7.30 -1.00
CA PHE A 241 -10.90 -5.89 -1.04
C PHE A 241 -11.40 -5.43 -2.41
N SER A 242 -12.01 -6.33 -3.20
CA SER A 242 -12.59 -5.98 -4.50
C SER A 242 -13.61 -4.86 -4.38
N ASN A 243 -14.33 -4.77 -3.26
CA ASN A 243 -15.27 -3.68 -2.98
C ASN A 243 -14.57 -2.35 -2.71
N LEU A 244 -13.45 -2.34 -1.97
CA LEU A 244 -12.67 -1.12 -1.73
C LEU A 244 -11.96 -0.66 -3.01
N ARG A 245 -11.42 -1.58 -3.81
CA ARG A 245 -10.89 -1.29 -5.16
C ARG A 245 -11.99 -0.79 -6.10
N ARG A 246 -13.20 -1.35 -6.02
CA ARG A 246 -14.37 -0.90 -6.80
C ARG A 246 -14.86 0.46 -6.31
N ARG A 247 -14.80 0.80 -5.03
CA ARG A 247 -15.17 2.13 -4.52
C ARG A 247 -14.09 3.17 -4.81
N GLY A 248 -12.83 2.89 -4.50
CA GLY A 248 -11.70 3.78 -4.78
C GLY A 248 -11.48 3.98 -6.28
N GLY A 249 -11.58 2.92 -7.08
CA GLY A 249 -11.45 3.01 -8.53
C GLY A 249 -12.62 3.71 -9.23
N SER A 250 -13.75 4.05 -8.57
CA SER A 250 -14.86 4.74 -9.25
C SER A 250 -14.63 6.24 -9.30
N VAL A 251 -13.77 6.71 -8.41
CA VAL A 251 -13.39 8.12 -8.26
C VAL A 251 -11.95 8.38 -8.66
N ALA A 252 -11.19 7.32 -8.95
CA ALA A 252 -9.82 7.43 -9.44
C ALA A 252 -9.81 8.09 -10.84
N ASP A 253 -9.01 9.14 -10.96
CA ASP A 253 -8.70 9.77 -12.25
C ASP A 253 -7.75 8.89 -13.07
N MET A 254 -6.88 8.15 -12.38
CA MET A 254 -5.91 7.23 -12.98
C MET A 254 -5.48 6.12 -12.02
N ALA A 255 -4.78 5.12 -12.53
CA ALA A 255 -4.29 4.01 -11.72
C ALA A 255 -2.83 3.64 -12.00
N ILE A 256 -2.19 3.04 -10.99
CA ILE A 256 -0.98 2.24 -11.16
C ILE A 256 -1.39 0.77 -11.12
N LEU A 257 -1.05 0.01 -12.16
CA LEU A 257 -1.16 -1.45 -12.17
C LEU A 257 0.20 -2.06 -11.81
N VAL A 258 0.34 -2.54 -10.59
CA VAL A 258 1.55 -3.20 -10.09
C VAL A 258 1.60 -4.64 -10.60
N VAL A 259 2.68 -4.98 -11.30
CA VAL A 259 2.95 -6.32 -11.79
C VAL A 259 4.30 -6.76 -11.26
N ASP A 260 4.37 -7.95 -10.65
CA ASP A 260 5.64 -8.57 -10.30
C ASP A 260 6.36 -8.98 -11.59
N ILE A 261 7.48 -8.34 -11.89
CA ILE A 261 8.25 -8.59 -13.13
C ILE A 261 8.83 -10.00 -13.18
N MET A 262 8.94 -10.67 -12.03
CA MET A 262 9.38 -12.06 -11.97
C MET A 262 8.30 -13.05 -12.42
N LYS A 263 7.02 -12.66 -12.29
CA LYS A 263 5.85 -13.52 -12.52
C LYS A 263 5.02 -13.12 -13.75
N GLY A 264 5.11 -11.89 -14.23
CA GLY A 264 4.27 -11.39 -15.31
C GLY A 264 2.80 -11.24 -14.92
N VAL A 265 1.89 -11.30 -15.89
CA VAL A 265 0.45 -11.09 -15.64
C VAL A 265 -0.18 -12.29 -14.93
N GLN A 266 -0.89 -12.01 -13.83
CA GLN A 266 -1.57 -13.01 -13.00
C GLN A 266 -3.09 -12.79 -13.01
N GLU A 267 -3.89 -13.72 -12.47
CA GLU A 267 -5.36 -13.60 -12.47
C GLU A 267 -5.89 -12.33 -11.78
N GLN A 268 -5.27 -11.91 -10.68
CA GLN A 268 -5.61 -10.64 -10.01
C GLN A 268 -5.24 -9.41 -10.84
N THR A 269 -4.19 -9.52 -11.66
CA THR A 269 -3.82 -8.47 -12.63
C THR A 269 -4.92 -8.37 -13.69
N LYS A 270 -5.44 -9.50 -14.20
CA LYS A 270 -6.56 -9.54 -15.14
C LYS A 270 -7.85 -8.96 -14.55
N GLU A 271 -8.20 -9.31 -13.30
CA GLU A 271 -9.35 -8.71 -12.58
C GLU A 271 -9.20 -7.18 -12.49
N SER A 272 -8.00 -6.71 -12.14
CA SER A 272 -7.72 -5.27 -12.03
C SER A 272 -7.83 -4.57 -13.39
N ILE A 273 -7.33 -5.19 -14.45
CA ILE A 273 -7.44 -4.70 -15.82
C ILE A 273 -8.91 -4.63 -16.27
N GLN A 274 -9.74 -5.63 -15.95
CA GLN A 274 -11.17 -5.60 -16.25
C GLN A 274 -11.88 -4.44 -15.54
N LEU A 275 -11.52 -4.18 -14.28
CA LEU A 275 -12.04 -3.04 -13.53
C LEU A 275 -11.68 -1.72 -14.21
N LEU A 276 -10.41 -1.53 -14.59
CA LEU A 276 -9.93 -0.34 -15.29
C LEU A 276 -10.64 -0.15 -16.63
N ARG A 277 -10.81 -1.24 -17.40
CA ARG A 277 -11.53 -1.22 -18.68
C ARG A 277 -12.99 -0.82 -18.51
N SER A 278 -13.69 -1.41 -17.54
CA SER A 278 -15.12 -1.12 -17.29
C SER A 278 -15.39 0.36 -16.99
N ARG A 279 -14.36 1.08 -16.51
CA ARG A 279 -14.44 2.49 -16.12
C ARG A 279 -13.70 3.43 -17.03
N LYS A 280 -13.01 2.90 -18.05
CA LYS A 280 -12.12 3.67 -18.93
C LYS A 280 -11.08 4.47 -18.12
N THR A 281 -10.63 3.92 -17.00
CA THR A 281 -9.64 4.58 -16.14
C THR A 281 -8.26 4.42 -16.77
N PRO A 282 -7.57 5.52 -17.13
CA PRO A 282 -6.22 5.45 -17.66
C PRO A 282 -5.25 4.95 -16.60
N PHE A 283 -4.23 4.21 -17.01
CA PHE A 283 -3.29 3.61 -16.08
C PHE A 283 -1.90 3.46 -16.67
N ILE A 284 -0.93 3.35 -15.78
CA ILE A 284 0.44 2.93 -16.08
C ILE A 284 0.73 1.62 -15.35
N VAL A 285 1.72 0.88 -15.83
CA VAL A 285 2.16 -0.39 -15.23
C VAL A 285 3.43 -0.16 -14.45
N ALA A 286 3.43 -0.47 -13.16
CA ALA A 286 4.64 -0.54 -12.36
C ALA A 286 5.15 -1.98 -12.37
N ALA A 287 6.19 -2.25 -13.16
CA ALA A 287 6.88 -3.53 -13.21
C ALA A 287 7.81 -3.66 -11.99
N ASN A 288 7.24 -4.12 -10.88
CA ASN A 288 7.88 -4.14 -9.57
C ASN A 288 8.84 -5.33 -9.41
N LYS A 289 9.76 -5.22 -8.45
CA LYS A 289 10.76 -6.21 -8.03
C LYS A 289 11.92 -6.43 -8.98
N ILE A 290 12.37 -5.39 -9.67
CA ILE A 290 13.61 -5.45 -10.46
C ILE A 290 14.83 -5.86 -9.61
N ASP A 291 14.80 -5.59 -8.30
CA ASP A 291 15.83 -6.00 -7.34
C ASP A 291 15.98 -7.53 -7.17
N MET A 292 15.03 -8.32 -7.68
CA MET A 292 15.07 -9.79 -7.62
C MET A 292 15.75 -10.44 -8.82
N ILE A 293 16.10 -9.67 -9.84
CA ILE A 293 16.79 -10.20 -11.01
C ILE A 293 18.19 -10.65 -10.56
N ASN A 294 18.59 -11.87 -10.96
CA ASN A 294 19.84 -12.42 -10.50
C ASN A 294 21.02 -11.58 -11.01
N GLY A 295 21.90 -11.18 -10.10
CA GLY A 295 23.01 -10.28 -10.40
C GLY A 295 22.65 -8.79 -10.44
N TRP A 296 21.41 -8.40 -10.15
CA TRP A 296 21.01 -6.98 -10.06
C TRP A 296 21.79 -6.27 -8.96
N LYS A 297 22.39 -5.12 -9.30
CA LYS A 297 23.13 -4.27 -8.36
C LYS A 297 22.29 -3.03 -8.06
N PRO A 298 21.60 -2.97 -6.90
CA PRO A 298 20.64 -1.91 -6.64
C PRO A 298 21.31 -0.58 -6.35
N LEU A 299 20.72 0.50 -6.85
CA LEU A 299 21.07 1.88 -6.50
C LEU A 299 19.87 2.55 -5.81
N THR A 300 19.87 2.53 -4.47
CA THR A 300 18.75 2.98 -3.63
C THR A 300 18.20 4.36 -4.03
N ASN A 301 16.87 4.44 -4.19
CA ASN A 301 16.11 5.65 -4.58
C ASN A 301 16.53 6.31 -5.89
N ALA A 302 17.35 5.66 -6.73
CA ALA A 302 17.76 6.24 -8.00
C ALA A 302 16.68 6.12 -9.08
N PRO A 303 16.71 7.01 -10.08
CA PRO A 303 15.92 6.82 -11.28
C PRO A 303 16.25 5.52 -12.01
N PHE A 304 15.26 4.92 -12.66
CA PHE A 304 15.42 3.65 -13.36
C PHE A 304 16.53 3.70 -14.41
N THR A 305 16.56 4.75 -15.24
CA THR A 305 17.58 4.91 -16.30
C THR A 305 19.01 4.86 -15.75
N LYS A 306 19.23 5.48 -14.58
CA LYS A 306 20.54 5.49 -13.92
C LYS A 306 20.93 4.11 -13.42
N THR A 307 20.05 3.43 -12.67
CA THR A 307 20.37 2.09 -12.18
C THR A 307 20.53 1.09 -13.31
N TYR A 308 19.69 1.15 -14.35
CA TYR A 308 19.76 0.27 -15.52
C TYR A 308 21.09 0.40 -16.26
N SER A 309 21.60 1.62 -16.45
CA SER A 309 22.89 1.86 -17.13
C SER A 309 24.11 1.28 -16.41
N MET A 310 23.98 0.99 -15.10
CA MET A 310 25.05 0.42 -14.28
C MET A 310 25.02 -1.11 -14.23
N GLN A 311 23.99 -1.74 -14.79
CA GLN A 311 23.86 -3.20 -14.76
C GLN A 311 24.80 -3.85 -15.77
N GLN A 312 25.20 -5.09 -15.48
CA GLN A 312 25.89 -5.93 -16.46
C GLN A 312 24.95 -6.26 -17.62
N LYS A 313 25.49 -6.39 -18.83
CA LYS A 313 24.72 -6.65 -20.05
C LYS A 313 23.74 -7.82 -19.91
N ALA A 314 24.19 -8.96 -19.38
CA ALA A 314 23.32 -10.14 -19.19
C ALA A 314 22.17 -9.90 -18.20
N VAL A 315 22.39 -9.08 -17.17
CA VAL A 315 21.36 -8.72 -16.16
C VAL A 315 20.33 -7.77 -16.78
N ALA A 316 20.79 -6.79 -17.57
CA ALA A 316 19.92 -5.88 -18.31
C ALA A 316 19.07 -6.64 -19.35
N GLU A 317 19.66 -7.60 -20.06
CA GLU A 317 18.96 -8.47 -21.02
C GLU A 317 17.88 -9.34 -20.35
N ASP A 318 18.12 -9.87 -19.14
CA ASP A 318 17.07 -10.60 -18.38
C ASP A 318 15.88 -9.68 -18.08
N LEU A 319 16.12 -8.44 -17.64
CA LEU A 319 15.05 -7.46 -17.43
C LEU A 319 14.30 -7.14 -18.74
N ASP A 320 15.02 -6.89 -19.83
CA ASP A 320 14.43 -6.56 -21.13
C ASP A 320 13.54 -7.70 -21.65
N ASN A 321 13.98 -8.95 -21.51
CA ASN A 321 13.19 -10.13 -21.88
C ASN A 321 11.90 -10.24 -21.06
N ARG A 322 11.96 -9.95 -19.75
CA ARG A 322 10.78 -9.93 -18.88
C ARG A 322 9.80 -8.82 -19.25
N ILE A 323 10.31 -7.64 -19.57
CA ILE A 323 9.50 -6.52 -20.05
C ILE A 323 8.84 -6.88 -21.38
N TYR A 324 9.57 -7.51 -22.30
CA TYR A 324 9.02 -7.97 -23.58
C TYR A 324 7.87 -8.98 -23.39
N ASN A 325 8.03 -9.94 -22.48
CA ASN A 325 6.97 -10.87 -22.13
C ASN A 325 5.73 -10.16 -21.54
N LEU A 326 5.95 -9.18 -20.66
CA LEU A 326 4.88 -8.37 -20.09
C LEU A 326 4.15 -7.53 -21.16
N ILE A 327 4.87 -6.99 -22.14
CA ILE A 327 4.27 -6.32 -23.30
C ILE A 327 3.40 -7.31 -24.08
N GLY A 328 3.91 -8.52 -24.33
CA GLY A 328 3.16 -9.60 -24.96
C GLY A 328 1.85 -9.92 -24.22
N ASP A 329 1.92 -10.13 -22.90
CA ASP A 329 0.74 -10.42 -22.06
C ASP A 329 -0.30 -9.29 -22.13
N LEU A 330 0.13 -8.03 -22.05
CA LEU A 330 -0.76 -6.87 -22.15
C LEU A 330 -1.38 -6.73 -23.54
N SER A 331 -0.63 -7.08 -24.59
CA SER A 331 -1.11 -7.12 -25.98
C SER A 331 -2.21 -8.17 -26.17
N PHE A 332 -2.04 -9.38 -25.61
CA PHE A 332 -3.11 -10.40 -25.58
C PHE A 332 -4.35 -9.92 -24.85
N LEU A 333 -4.18 -9.07 -23.85
CA LEU A 333 -5.29 -8.41 -23.16
C LEU A 333 -5.84 -7.20 -23.93
N GLY A 334 -5.29 -6.83 -25.08
CA GLY A 334 -5.79 -5.75 -25.94
C GLY A 334 -5.26 -4.36 -25.60
N PHE A 335 -4.09 -4.27 -24.95
CA PHE A 335 -3.41 -2.99 -24.69
C PHE A 335 -2.10 -2.91 -25.45
N LYS A 336 -1.91 -1.81 -26.18
CA LYS A 336 -0.60 -1.40 -26.67
C LYS A 336 0.21 -0.89 -25.48
N SER A 337 1.41 -1.43 -25.28
CA SER A 337 2.28 -1.06 -24.16
C SER A 337 3.74 -1.08 -24.58
N ASP A 338 4.58 -0.32 -23.87
CA ASP A 338 6.02 -0.33 -24.04
C ASP A 338 6.71 0.19 -22.76
N LEU A 339 8.03 0.01 -22.68
CA LEU A 339 8.86 0.66 -21.66
C LEU A 339 8.70 2.18 -21.78
N TYR A 340 8.47 2.87 -20.67
CA TYR A 340 8.16 4.31 -20.66
C TYR A 340 9.19 5.19 -21.39
N THR A 341 10.46 4.78 -21.43
CA THR A 341 11.54 5.50 -22.13
C THR A 341 11.48 5.36 -23.66
N ARG A 342 10.77 4.35 -24.17
CA ARG A 342 10.62 4.06 -25.61
C ARG A 342 9.36 4.69 -26.20
N ILE A 343 8.45 5.19 -25.36
CA ILE A 343 7.16 5.73 -25.78
C ILE A 343 7.31 7.14 -26.35
N ARG A 344 6.83 7.33 -27.58
CA ARG A 344 6.73 8.66 -28.22
C ARG A 344 5.38 9.35 -27.98
N SER A 345 4.31 8.57 -27.89
CA SER A 345 2.95 9.05 -27.66
C SER A 345 2.30 8.23 -26.55
N PHE A 346 1.98 8.91 -25.45
CA PHE A 346 1.31 8.31 -24.29
C PHE A 346 -0.22 8.30 -24.41
N ALA A 347 -0.78 8.74 -25.54
CA ALA A 347 -2.23 8.82 -25.74
C ALA A 347 -2.89 7.44 -25.90
N ASP A 348 -2.19 6.49 -26.53
CA ASP A 348 -2.70 5.15 -26.87
C ASP A 348 -1.82 4.01 -26.35
N THR A 349 -0.73 4.33 -25.64
CA THR A 349 0.29 3.36 -25.24
C THR A 349 0.44 3.37 -23.72
N VAL A 350 0.18 2.21 -23.10
CA VAL A 350 0.36 2.01 -21.66
C VAL A 350 1.85 1.96 -21.34
N ALA A 351 2.29 2.87 -20.47
CA ALA A 351 3.67 2.93 -20.03
C ALA A 351 3.99 1.87 -18.98
N ILE A 352 5.05 1.11 -19.21
CA ILE A 352 5.64 0.19 -18.24
C ILE A 352 6.83 0.90 -17.60
N VAL A 353 6.79 1.09 -16.28
CA VAL A 353 7.85 1.68 -15.47
C VAL A 353 8.44 0.60 -14.56
N PRO A 354 9.69 0.18 -14.79
CA PRO A 354 10.35 -0.78 -13.90
C PRO A 354 10.68 -0.12 -12.57
N VAL A 355 10.29 -0.76 -11.46
CA VAL A 355 10.46 -0.22 -10.11
C VAL A 355 10.91 -1.29 -9.12
N SER A 356 11.44 -0.85 -7.99
CA SER A 356 11.56 -1.68 -6.79
C SER A 356 10.94 -0.97 -5.59
N ALA A 357 9.84 -1.52 -5.09
CA ALA A 357 9.25 -1.12 -3.82
C ALA A 357 10.18 -1.42 -2.62
N LYS A 358 11.27 -2.17 -2.80
CA LYS A 358 12.27 -2.43 -1.74
C LYS A 358 13.33 -1.32 -1.72
N THR A 359 13.98 -1.10 -2.85
CA THR A 359 15.15 -0.22 -2.95
C THR A 359 14.76 1.23 -3.28
N GLY A 360 13.58 1.44 -3.85
CA GLY A 360 13.08 2.74 -4.28
C GLY A 360 13.51 3.12 -5.71
N GLU A 361 14.21 2.21 -6.39
CA GLU A 361 14.58 2.39 -7.80
C GLU A 361 13.32 2.58 -8.67
N GLY A 362 13.36 3.54 -9.59
CA GLY A 362 12.27 3.82 -10.53
C GLY A 362 11.05 4.55 -9.93
N ILE A 363 10.99 4.76 -8.61
CA ILE A 363 9.92 5.57 -7.99
C ILE A 363 9.93 7.02 -8.48
N PRO A 364 11.09 7.70 -8.64
CA PRO A 364 11.12 9.02 -9.24
C PRO A 364 10.48 9.06 -10.64
N ASP A 365 10.81 8.07 -11.50
CA ASP A 365 10.27 7.95 -12.84
C ASP A 365 8.75 7.74 -12.81
N LEU A 366 8.27 6.87 -11.93
CA LEU A 366 6.85 6.56 -11.75
C LEU A 366 6.05 7.81 -11.37
N LEU A 367 6.52 8.56 -10.36
CA LEU A 367 5.84 9.76 -9.88
C LEU A 367 5.84 10.89 -10.90
N LEU A 368 6.98 11.12 -11.55
CA LEU A 368 7.10 12.14 -12.58
C LEU A 368 6.18 11.83 -13.77
N LEU A 369 6.12 10.56 -14.18
CA LEU A 369 5.25 10.13 -15.27
C LEU A 369 3.76 10.32 -14.92
N LEU A 370 3.33 9.92 -13.72
CA LEU A 370 1.95 10.13 -13.27
C LEU A 370 1.57 11.62 -13.30
N LEU A 371 2.44 12.47 -12.76
CA LEU A 371 2.23 13.91 -12.70
C LEU A 371 2.18 14.52 -14.11
N GLY A 372 3.09 14.12 -15.00
CA GLY A 372 3.12 14.55 -16.39
C GLY A 372 1.87 14.15 -17.18
N LEU A 373 1.44 12.89 -17.05
CA LEU A 373 0.23 12.39 -17.72
C LEU A 373 -1.03 13.08 -17.21
N ALA A 374 -1.16 13.26 -15.89
CA ALA A 374 -2.28 13.99 -15.31
C ALA A 374 -2.32 15.44 -15.81
N GLN A 375 -1.18 16.13 -15.84
CA GLN A 375 -1.11 17.48 -16.37
C GLN A 375 -1.42 17.55 -17.87
N GLN A 376 -0.95 16.60 -18.67
CA GLN A 376 -1.14 16.63 -20.12
C GLN A 376 -2.58 16.30 -20.52
N PHE A 377 -3.17 15.26 -19.93
CA PHE A 377 -4.44 14.70 -20.41
C PHE A 377 -5.63 15.01 -19.52
N MET A 378 -5.42 15.41 -18.26
CA MET A 378 -6.50 15.50 -17.25
C MET A 378 -6.76 16.92 -16.73
N LYS A 379 -6.07 17.97 -17.20
CA LYS A 379 -6.27 19.34 -16.67
C LYS A 379 -7.74 19.79 -16.66
N LYS A 380 -8.51 19.46 -17.70
CA LYS A 380 -9.93 19.83 -17.78
C LYS A 380 -10.79 19.16 -16.70
N GLN A 381 -10.54 17.89 -16.38
CA GLN A 381 -11.27 17.15 -15.33
C GLN A 381 -10.77 17.48 -13.91
N LEU A 382 -9.55 17.99 -13.78
CA LEU A 382 -8.93 18.36 -12.50
C LEU A 382 -9.22 19.80 -12.07
N VAL A 383 -9.94 20.61 -12.86
CA VAL A 383 -10.32 21.96 -12.46
C VAL A 383 -11.14 21.89 -11.16
N ARG A 384 -10.72 22.66 -10.15
CA ARG A 384 -11.49 22.76 -8.90
C ARG A 384 -12.86 23.34 -9.19
N LYS A 385 -13.88 22.65 -8.71
CA LYS A 385 -15.24 23.14 -8.74
C LYS A 385 -15.56 23.81 -7.41
N GLU A 386 -16.22 24.95 -7.49
CA GLU A 386 -16.71 25.72 -6.34
C GLU A 386 -18.20 25.42 -6.06
N ASP A 387 -18.65 24.22 -6.43
CA ASP A 387 -20.02 23.73 -6.20
C ASP A 387 -20.08 22.76 -5.00
N ARG A 388 -21.29 22.32 -4.67
CA ARG A 388 -21.52 21.35 -3.59
C ARG A 388 -20.77 20.05 -3.86
N GLY A 389 -20.17 19.51 -2.81
CA GLY A 389 -19.28 18.37 -2.90
C GLY A 389 -19.97 17.06 -3.23
N ALA A 390 -19.24 16.19 -3.93
CA ALA A 390 -19.57 14.77 -4.09
C ALA A 390 -18.43 13.93 -3.50
N ALA A 391 -18.81 12.88 -2.78
CA ALA A 391 -17.89 12.00 -2.09
C ALA A 391 -18.33 10.54 -2.20
N VAL A 392 -17.36 9.64 -2.09
CA VAL A 392 -17.61 8.19 -1.99
C VAL A 392 -17.27 7.72 -0.59
N ILE A 393 -18.20 6.99 0.03
CA ILE A 393 -17.97 6.30 1.30
C ILE A 393 -17.05 5.12 1.02
N LEU A 394 -15.84 5.16 1.57
CA LEU A 394 -14.89 4.05 1.53
C LEU A 394 -15.32 2.98 2.53
N GLU A 395 -15.57 3.40 3.77
CA GLU A 395 -15.85 2.53 4.91
C GLU A 395 -16.74 3.24 5.95
N ILE A 396 -17.53 2.46 6.68
CA ILE A 396 -18.25 2.90 7.88
C ILE A 396 -17.56 2.26 9.08
N VAL A 397 -17.22 3.05 10.09
CA VAL A 397 -16.48 2.64 11.28
C VAL A 397 -17.20 3.17 12.50
N GLU A 398 -17.53 2.30 13.47
CA GLU A 398 -17.97 2.74 14.78
C GLU A 398 -16.79 3.24 15.61
N GLU A 399 -16.91 4.43 16.17
CA GLU A 399 -15.89 5.10 16.95
C GLU A 399 -16.42 5.44 18.34
N GLU A 400 -15.62 5.18 19.37
CA GLU A 400 -15.99 5.47 20.75
C GLU A 400 -16.21 6.99 20.92
N GLY A 401 -17.37 7.37 21.48
CA GLY A 401 -17.77 8.76 21.68
C GLY A 401 -18.31 9.49 20.44
N LEU A 402 -18.12 8.97 19.22
CA LEU A 402 -18.64 9.57 17.97
C LEU A 402 -19.76 8.75 17.32
N GLY A 403 -19.92 7.47 17.70
CA GLY A 403 -20.88 6.55 17.07
C GLY A 403 -20.43 6.12 15.67
N ALA A 404 -21.39 5.84 14.79
CA ALA A 404 -21.09 5.48 13.40
C ALA A 404 -20.48 6.66 12.64
N THR A 405 -19.28 6.47 12.11
CA THR A 405 -18.55 7.45 11.28
C THR A 405 -18.30 6.89 9.89
N ALA A 406 -18.16 7.76 8.89
CA ALA A 406 -17.85 7.38 7.52
C ALA A 406 -16.46 7.88 7.11
N ASN A 407 -15.60 6.97 6.68
CA ASN A 407 -14.37 7.32 5.98
C ASN A 407 -14.75 7.62 4.52
N VAL A 408 -14.66 8.88 4.10
CA VAL A 408 -15.12 9.32 2.77
C VAL A 408 -13.99 9.96 1.96
N LEU A 409 -14.04 9.74 0.64
CA LEU A 409 -13.16 10.38 -0.33
C LEU A 409 -13.94 11.42 -1.13
N VAL A 410 -13.65 12.70 -0.89
CA VAL A 410 -14.25 13.84 -1.58
C VAL A 410 -13.53 14.02 -2.92
N HIS A 411 -14.26 13.88 -4.03
CA HIS A 411 -13.67 13.88 -5.38
C HIS A 411 -14.15 15.03 -6.28
N SER A 412 -15.18 15.77 -5.85
CA SER A 412 -15.66 16.98 -6.52
C SER A 412 -16.20 17.98 -5.48
N GLY A 413 -16.09 19.27 -5.76
CA GLY A 413 -16.65 20.35 -4.94
C GLY A 413 -16.06 20.42 -3.53
N PHE A 414 -16.86 20.92 -2.58
CA PHE A 414 -16.50 21.03 -1.17
C PHE A 414 -17.63 20.56 -0.24
N LEU A 415 -17.26 20.13 0.97
CA LEU A 415 -18.20 19.80 2.04
C LEU A 415 -17.91 20.70 3.25
N ARG A 416 -18.96 21.18 3.92
CA ARG A 416 -18.87 21.96 5.16
C ARG A 416 -19.62 21.28 6.29
N VAL A 417 -19.15 21.54 7.51
CA VAL A 417 -19.93 21.23 8.70
C VAL A 417 -21.27 21.95 8.63
N GLY A 418 -22.34 21.21 8.85
CA GLY A 418 -23.72 21.68 8.75
C GLY A 418 -24.38 21.48 7.38
N ASP A 419 -23.66 21.06 6.35
CA ASP A 419 -24.25 20.73 5.05
C ASP A 419 -25.19 19.52 5.18
N ARG A 420 -26.26 19.52 4.38
CA ARG A 420 -27.10 18.34 4.18
C ARG A 420 -26.49 17.44 3.12
N ILE A 421 -26.30 16.17 3.45
CA ILE A 421 -25.80 15.13 2.56
C ILE A 421 -26.91 14.13 2.26
N ALA A 422 -26.89 13.59 1.04
CA ALA A 422 -27.72 12.47 0.64
C ALA A 422 -26.81 11.27 0.34
N PHE A 423 -27.13 10.12 0.89
CA PHE A 423 -26.40 8.87 0.66
C PHE A 423 -27.36 7.68 0.64
N LEU A 424 -26.89 6.55 0.11
CA LEU A 424 -27.67 5.32 0.05
C LEU A 424 -27.38 4.48 1.30
N SER A 425 -28.39 4.25 2.14
CA SER A 425 -28.34 3.32 3.27
C SER A 425 -29.03 2.00 2.92
N LYS A 426 -28.97 1.02 3.82
CA LYS A 426 -29.73 -0.25 3.68
C LYS A 426 -31.25 -0.02 3.63
N LYS A 427 -31.73 1.09 4.17
CA LYS A 427 -33.16 1.46 4.20
C LYS A 427 -33.58 2.30 2.98
N GLY A 428 -32.66 2.59 2.07
CA GLY A 428 -32.89 3.41 0.88
C GLY A 428 -32.15 4.75 0.94
N PRO A 429 -32.51 5.71 0.07
CA PRO A 429 -31.93 7.05 0.08
C PRO A 429 -32.17 7.73 1.44
N THR A 430 -31.10 8.22 2.06
CA THR A 430 -31.12 8.85 3.37
C THR A 430 -30.50 10.23 3.28
N ILE A 431 -31.11 11.21 3.96
CA ILE A 431 -30.59 12.57 4.07
C ILE A 431 -30.18 12.79 5.52
N SER A 432 -28.99 13.33 5.70
CA SER A 432 -28.45 13.67 7.02
C SER A 432 -27.72 15.00 6.99
N LYS A 433 -27.28 15.46 8.16
CA LYS A 433 -26.50 16.68 8.33
C LYS A 433 -25.09 16.33 8.80
N ILE A 434 -24.08 16.96 8.19
CA ILE A 434 -22.69 16.81 8.61
C ILE A 434 -22.54 17.47 9.99
N LYS A 435 -22.18 16.67 11.01
CA LYS A 435 -21.90 17.14 12.37
C LYS A 435 -20.44 17.55 12.54
N ALA A 436 -19.53 16.77 11.97
CA ALA A 436 -18.10 17.03 12.03
C ALA A 436 -17.39 16.46 10.80
N LEU A 437 -16.26 17.10 10.46
CA LEU A 437 -15.29 16.63 9.50
C LEU A 437 -13.94 16.52 10.21
N LEU A 438 -13.33 15.35 10.16
CA LEU A 438 -12.14 15.00 10.91
C LEU A 438 -10.99 14.62 9.97
N MET A 439 -9.83 15.25 10.16
CA MET A 439 -8.60 14.95 9.44
C MET A 439 -7.49 14.50 10.41
N PRO A 440 -6.55 13.64 9.98
CA PRO A 440 -5.34 13.36 10.75
C PRO A 440 -4.56 14.65 11.03
N LYS A 441 -4.06 14.81 12.25
CA LYS A 441 -3.13 15.90 12.55
C LYS A 441 -1.79 15.67 11.84
N PRO A 442 -1.08 16.74 11.44
CA PRO A 442 0.31 16.64 11.03
C PRO A 442 1.14 15.95 12.12
N LEU A 443 2.16 15.18 11.71
CA LEU A 443 3.01 14.42 12.63
C LEU A 443 3.66 15.29 13.72
N GLU A 444 3.90 16.57 13.42
CA GLU A 444 4.51 17.55 14.33
C GLU A 444 3.57 18.01 15.48
N GLU A 445 2.25 17.83 15.33
CA GLU A 445 1.23 18.30 16.30
C GLU A 445 0.76 17.20 17.28
N ILE A 446 1.23 15.95 17.14
CA ILE A 446 0.79 14.82 17.96
C ILE A 446 1.67 14.74 19.22
N ARG A 447 1.17 15.26 20.34
CA ARG A 447 1.82 15.13 21.67
C ARG A 447 1.05 14.23 22.63
N ASP A 448 -0.22 13.96 22.35
CA ASP A 448 -1.09 13.07 23.11
C ASP A 448 -1.73 12.05 22.15
N PRO A 449 -1.62 10.73 22.39
CA PRO A 449 -2.21 9.69 21.55
C PRO A 449 -3.74 9.73 21.45
N LYS A 450 -4.45 10.48 22.31
CA LYS A 450 -5.90 10.70 22.21
C LYS A 450 -6.30 11.79 21.22
N ASP A 451 -5.34 12.59 20.75
CA ASP A 451 -5.60 13.83 20.01
C ASP A 451 -5.16 13.72 18.54
N GLN A 452 -5.45 12.57 17.90
CA GLN A 452 -4.97 12.21 16.55
C GLN A 452 -5.73 12.89 15.41
N LEU A 453 -6.95 13.38 15.68
CA LEU A 453 -7.84 13.95 14.67
C LEU A 453 -8.13 15.42 14.96
N LYS A 454 -8.09 16.24 13.90
CA LYS A 454 -8.42 17.65 13.91
C LYS A 454 -9.77 17.89 13.25
N ASN A 455 -10.63 18.64 13.93
CA ASN A 455 -11.85 19.15 13.34
C ASN A 455 -11.54 20.20 12.27
N VAL A 456 -12.17 20.07 11.11
CA VAL A 456 -12.11 21.05 10.02
C VAL A 456 -13.53 21.51 9.66
N ASN A 457 -13.68 22.80 9.35
CA ASN A 457 -14.99 23.38 9.02
C ASN A 457 -15.38 23.15 7.55
N GLU A 458 -14.40 23.00 6.68
CA GLU A 458 -14.56 22.80 5.24
C GLU A 458 -13.48 21.83 4.74
N ILE A 459 -13.86 20.96 3.81
CA ILE A 459 -12.93 20.12 3.05
C ILE A 459 -13.21 20.26 1.55
N ARG A 460 -12.15 20.34 0.75
CA ARG A 460 -12.22 20.49 -0.71
C ARG A 460 -11.66 19.26 -1.40
N ALA A 461 -12.21 18.91 -2.56
CA ALA A 461 -11.65 17.85 -3.39
C ALA A 461 -10.23 18.20 -3.89
N ALA A 462 -9.29 17.27 -3.98
CA ALA A 462 -9.40 15.85 -3.61
C ALA A 462 -8.93 15.61 -2.17
N ALA A 463 -9.74 14.95 -1.33
CA ALA A 463 -9.38 14.71 0.07
C ALA A 463 -10.08 13.50 0.68
N GLY A 464 -9.34 12.73 1.49
CA GLY A 464 -9.92 11.75 2.41
C GLY A 464 -10.23 12.39 3.76
N VAL A 465 -11.44 12.18 4.28
CA VAL A 465 -11.90 12.77 5.54
C VAL A 465 -12.79 11.78 6.29
N LYS A 466 -12.74 11.80 7.62
CA LYS A 466 -13.72 11.09 8.44
C LYS A 466 -14.90 12.03 8.68
N LEU A 467 -16.07 11.60 8.22
CA LEU A 467 -17.31 12.34 8.25
C LEU A 467 -18.19 11.77 9.37
N VAL A 468 -18.72 12.65 10.20
CA VAL A 468 -19.70 12.32 11.24
C VAL A 468 -21.05 12.89 10.84
N ALA A 469 -22.05 12.03 10.71
CA ALA A 469 -23.44 12.40 10.41
C ALA A 469 -24.40 11.39 11.07
N GLU A 470 -25.65 11.77 11.24
CA GLU A 470 -26.70 10.86 11.72
C GLU A 470 -27.12 9.86 10.64
N GLY A 471 -27.58 8.67 11.03
CA GLY A 471 -28.14 7.71 10.07
C GLY A 471 -27.10 6.95 9.26
N LEU A 472 -25.84 6.88 9.73
CA LEU A 472 -24.75 6.16 9.07
C LEU A 472 -24.71 4.65 9.41
N GLU A 473 -25.53 4.20 10.37
CA GLU A 473 -25.65 2.81 10.84
C GLU A 473 -26.21 1.76 9.85
#